data_AF-A0A8T4K6T7-F1
#
_entry.id   AF-A0A8T4K6T7-F1
#
_cell.length_a   1.000
_cell.length_b   1.000
_cell.length_c   1.000
_cell.angle_alpha   90.00
_cell.angle_beta   90.00
_cell.angle_gamma   90.00
#
_symmetry.space_group_name_H-M   'P 1'
#
loop_
_entity.id
_entity.type
_entity.pdbx_description
1 polymer ?
#
loop_
_entity_poly.entity_id
_entity_poly.type
_entity_poly.pdbx_seq_one_letter_code
_entity_poly.pdbx_strand_id
1 'polypeptide(L)'
;MIVLACYTVYAFGGRAAVNGHSMEPVLASGDVVLLNRLAYDLGKPDRFDIIAFRQGDSAVSIKRVIGLPGETVQIRDQAVYINGERLEAESGLEAVSIAGAAEFPVELSENEYFVLGDNRDSSEDSRFSGTGNVKREQILGKVWLRLEPFSEFGLIHS
;
A
#
# COMPACT_ATOMS: atom_id res chain seq x y z
N MET A 1 27.78 -18.41 -5.88
CA MET A 1 28.06 -17.08 -5.31
C MET A 1 27.48 -15.94 -6.15
N ILE A 2 27.83 -15.80 -7.45
CA ILE A 2 27.32 -14.69 -8.29
C ILE A 2 25.79 -14.72 -8.46
N VAL A 3 25.20 -15.88 -8.78
CA VAL A 3 23.73 -16.02 -8.93
C VAL A 3 22.99 -15.65 -7.64
N LEU A 4 23.52 -16.07 -6.49
CA LEU A 4 22.94 -15.75 -5.18
C LEU A 4 23.03 -14.24 -4.89
N ALA A 5 24.16 -13.59 -5.22
CA ALA A 5 24.31 -12.15 -5.07
C ALA A 5 23.35 -11.37 -5.99
N CYS A 6 23.26 -11.75 -7.27
CA CYS A 6 22.32 -11.14 -8.21
C CYS A 6 20.86 -11.32 -7.74
N TYR A 7 20.51 -12.51 -7.24
CA TYR A 7 19.18 -12.77 -6.71
C TYR A 7 18.88 -11.94 -5.45
N THR A 8 19.85 -11.78 -4.55
CA THR A 8 19.69 -10.95 -3.35
C THR A 8 19.48 -9.48 -3.71
N VAL A 9 20.25 -8.96 -4.66
CA VAL A 9 20.08 -7.59 -5.18
C VAL A 9 18.72 -7.43 -5.87
N TYR A 10 18.26 -8.43 -6.63
CA TYR A 10 16.93 -8.40 -7.20
C TYR A 10 15.84 -8.39 -6.10
N ALA A 11 15.93 -9.28 -5.12
CA ALA A 11 14.94 -9.48 -4.06
C ALA A 11 14.76 -8.25 -3.16
N PHE A 12 15.87 -7.58 -2.79
CA PHE A 12 15.88 -6.52 -1.77
C PHE A 12 16.49 -5.19 -2.22
N GLY A 13 17.11 -5.13 -3.40
CA GLY A 13 17.78 -3.93 -3.91
C GLY A 13 16.84 -2.92 -4.57
N GLY A 14 15.55 -3.24 -4.68
CA GLY A 14 14.55 -2.27 -5.12
C GLY A 14 14.40 -1.15 -4.10
N ARG A 15 14.45 0.10 -4.56
CA ARG A 15 14.26 1.30 -3.73
C ARG A 15 13.21 2.22 -4.33
N ALA A 16 12.47 2.91 -3.49
CA ALA A 16 11.50 3.93 -3.89
C ALA A 16 11.64 5.17 -3.00
N ALA A 17 11.53 6.35 -3.60
CA ALA A 17 11.39 7.60 -2.87
C ALA A 17 9.90 7.84 -2.61
N VAL A 18 9.56 8.20 -1.37
CA VAL A 18 8.21 8.61 -0.98
C VAL A 18 8.02 10.03 -1.45
N ASN A 19 7.03 10.24 -2.32
CA ASN A 19 6.67 11.54 -2.84
C ASN A 19 5.29 11.94 -2.31
N GLY A 20 5.20 13.13 -1.71
CA GLY A 20 3.96 13.66 -1.14
C GLY A 20 3.64 13.13 0.26
N HIS A 21 2.47 13.50 0.76
CA HIS A 21 2.10 13.34 2.18
C HIS A 21 1.13 12.18 2.45
N SER A 22 0.80 11.39 1.42
CA SER A 22 -0.27 10.38 1.49
C SER A 22 -0.02 9.24 2.48
N MET A 23 1.23 9.01 2.90
CA MET A 23 1.60 7.95 3.84
C MET A 23 1.99 8.50 5.22
N GLU A 24 1.80 9.80 5.46
CA GLU A 24 2.03 10.37 6.78
C GLU A 24 0.98 9.85 7.78
N PRO A 25 1.36 9.68 9.07
CA PRO A 25 2.66 9.99 9.66
C PRO A 25 3.71 8.86 9.49
N VAL A 26 3.35 7.71 8.93
CA VAL A 26 4.21 6.53 8.88
C VAL A 26 5.40 6.75 7.95
N LEU A 27 5.20 7.36 6.79
CA LEU A 27 6.25 7.75 5.84
C LEU A 27 6.08 9.20 5.41
N ALA A 28 7.16 9.97 5.53
CA ALA A 28 7.21 11.37 5.17
C ALA A 28 7.68 11.56 3.73
N SER A 29 7.30 12.69 3.12
CA SER A 29 7.83 13.06 1.80
C SER A 29 9.36 13.21 1.86
N GLY A 30 10.06 12.56 0.93
CA GLY A 30 11.52 12.51 0.90
C GLY A 30 12.13 11.26 1.52
N ASP A 31 11.34 10.45 2.23
CA ASP A 31 11.81 9.15 2.73
C ASP A 31 12.25 8.26 1.55
N VAL A 32 13.36 7.52 1.73
CA VAL A 32 13.78 6.48 0.79
C VAL A 32 13.57 5.14 1.45
N VAL A 33 12.80 4.26 0.81
CA VAL A 33 12.46 2.94 1.34
C VAL A 33 12.97 1.81 0.46
N LEU A 34 13.29 0.67 1.07
CA LEU A 34 13.57 -0.58 0.35
C LEU A 34 12.29 -1.38 0.14
N LEU A 35 12.29 -2.07 -1.00
CA LEU A 35 11.24 -2.97 -1.43
C LEU A 35 11.71 -4.42 -1.27
N ASN A 36 10.89 -5.22 -0.61
CA ASN A 36 11.03 -6.66 -0.57
C ASN A 36 10.15 -7.24 -1.67
N ARG A 37 10.76 -7.54 -2.82
CA ARG A 37 10.08 -8.21 -3.95
C ARG A 37 9.80 -9.66 -3.64
N LEU A 38 10.71 -10.30 -2.90
CA LEU A 38 10.64 -11.71 -2.54
C LEU A 38 9.37 -12.05 -1.76
N ALA A 39 8.91 -11.14 -0.89
CA ALA A 39 7.66 -11.27 -0.15
C ALA A 39 6.47 -11.62 -1.06
N TYR A 40 6.43 -11.05 -2.27
CA TYR A 40 5.33 -11.25 -3.20
C TYR A 40 5.69 -12.17 -4.37
N ASP A 41 6.97 -12.43 -4.65
CA ASP A 41 7.36 -13.50 -5.58
C ASP A 41 6.99 -14.88 -5.02
N LEU A 42 7.04 -15.06 -3.69
CA LEU A 42 6.69 -16.31 -3.00
C LEU A 42 5.32 -16.28 -2.32
N GLY A 43 4.78 -15.09 -2.07
CA GLY A 43 3.55 -14.88 -1.33
C GLY A 43 2.59 -13.92 -2.03
N LYS A 44 1.63 -13.40 -1.26
CA LYS A 44 0.67 -12.38 -1.70
C LYS A 44 0.71 -11.21 -0.71
N PRO A 45 0.36 -9.99 -1.13
CA PRO A 45 0.13 -8.89 -0.20
C PRO A 45 -0.91 -9.26 0.84
N ASP A 46 -0.55 -9.07 2.11
CA ASP A 46 -1.44 -9.25 3.24
C ASP A 46 -2.15 -7.93 3.57
N ARG A 47 -3.24 -8.00 4.33
CA ARG A 47 -3.93 -6.78 4.79
C ARG A 47 -2.97 -5.98 5.65
N PHE A 48 -3.02 -4.66 5.49
CA PHE A 48 -2.16 -3.66 6.12
C PHE A 48 -0.71 -3.62 5.62
N ASP A 49 -0.34 -4.45 4.65
CA ASP A 49 0.95 -4.28 3.99
C ASP A 49 1.05 -2.90 3.32
N ILE A 50 2.18 -2.23 3.52
CA ILE A 50 2.54 -1.07 2.71
C ILE A 50 3.21 -1.56 1.44
N ILE A 51 2.66 -1.20 0.30
CA ILE A 51 3.13 -1.66 -1.00
C ILE A 51 3.57 -0.50 -1.87
N ALA A 52 4.62 -0.74 -2.66
CA ALA A 52 4.95 0.11 -3.79
C ALA A 52 4.34 -0.49 -5.07
N PHE A 53 3.60 0.29 -5.84
CA PHE A 53 2.98 -0.14 -7.08
C PHE A 53 3.09 0.92 -8.18
N ARG A 54 2.89 0.51 -9.42
CA ARG A 54 2.90 1.41 -10.59
C ARG A 54 1.81 1.03 -11.58
N GLN A 55 1.08 2.03 -12.07
CA GLN A 55 0.06 1.85 -13.11
C GLN A 55 0.56 2.43 -14.43
N GLY A 56 0.75 1.56 -15.44
CA GLY A 56 1.33 1.98 -16.72
C GLY A 56 2.69 2.67 -16.54
N ASP A 57 2.85 3.82 -17.20
CA ASP A 57 4.07 4.65 -17.15
C ASP A 57 4.02 5.73 -16.04
N SER A 58 3.06 5.66 -15.11
CA SER A 58 2.96 6.59 -13.98
C SER A 58 4.14 6.46 -13.00
N ALA A 59 4.28 7.45 -12.12
CA ALA A 59 5.21 7.39 -11.01
C ALA A 59 4.87 6.23 -10.05
N VAL A 60 5.88 5.75 -9.31
CA VAL A 60 5.67 4.75 -8.24
C VAL A 60 4.86 5.38 -7.13
N SER A 61 3.78 4.71 -6.75
CA SER A 61 2.93 5.09 -5.63
C SER A 61 3.13 4.13 -4.48
N ILE A 62 3.06 4.66 -3.25
CA ILE A 62 3.11 3.87 -2.02
C ILE A 62 1.78 4.05 -1.30
N LYS A 63 1.13 2.94 -0.96
CA LYS A 63 -0.16 2.89 -0.25
C LYS A 63 -0.23 1.64 0.62
N ARG A 64 -1.16 1.63 1.57
CA ARG A 64 -1.47 0.49 2.42
C ARG A 64 -2.59 -0.35 1.82
N VAL A 65 -2.43 -1.67 1.83
CA VAL A 65 -3.46 -2.63 1.44
C VAL A 65 -4.54 -2.67 2.50
N ILE A 66 -5.79 -2.41 2.09
CA ILE A 66 -6.95 -2.41 2.98
C ILE A 66 -7.93 -3.50 2.60
N GLY A 67 -8.20 -3.70 1.31
CA GLY A 67 -9.05 -4.80 0.81
C GLY A 67 -8.23 -5.82 0.05
N LEU A 68 -8.54 -7.10 0.28
CA LEU A 68 -7.90 -8.25 -0.35
C LEU A 68 -8.75 -8.80 -1.50
N PRO A 69 -8.16 -9.62 -2.40
CA PRO A 69 -8.89 -10.20 -3.51
C PRO A 69 -10.13 -10.99 -3.08
N GLY A 70 -11.24 -10.80 -3.81
CA GLY A 70 -12.53 -11.44 -3.53
C GLY A 70 -13.34 -10.79 -2.42
N GLU A 71 -12.85 -9.72 -1.80
CA GLU A 71 -13.58 -8.99 -0.77
C GLU A 71 -14.43 -7.85 -1.34
N THR A 72 -15.44 -7.47 -0.57
CA THR A 72 -16.21 -6.24 -0.78
C THR A 72 -15.74 -5.17 0.21
N VAL A 73 -15.27 -4.04 -0.30
CA VAL A 73 -14.87 -2.90 0.53
C VAL A 73 -15.95 -1.82 0.48
N GLN A 74 -16.31 -1.29 1.64
CA GLN A 74 -17.22 -0.15 1.73
C GLN A 74 -16.76 0.81 2.83
N ILE A 75 -16.96 2.10 2.62
CA ILE A 75 -16.68 3.15 3.59
C ILE A 75 -17.99 3.86 3.90
N ARG A 76 -18.46 3.72 5.15
CA ARG A 76 -19.70 4.35 5.66
C ARG A 76 -19.48 4.79 7.10
N ASP A 77 -20.14 5.87 7.50
CA ASP A 77 -20.02 6.44 8.85
C ASP A 77 -18.55 6.66 9.27
N GLN A 78 -17.72 7.08 8.31
CA GLN A 78 -16.27 7.28 8.45
C GLN A 78 -15.47 6.03 8.85
N ALA A 79 -16.03 4.84 8.72
CA ALA A 79 -15.36 3.58 8.99
C ALA A 79 -15.27 2.72 7.73
N VAL A 80 -14.19 1.95 7.64
CA VAL A 80 -14.01 0.93 6.60
C VAL A 80 -14.71 -0.36 7.02
N TYR A 81 -15.41 -0.97 6.09
CA TYR A 81 -16.05 -2.26 6.22
C TYR A 81 -15.51 -3.21 5.15
N ILE A 82 -15.20 -4.43 5.55
CA ILE A 82 -14.75 -5.51 4.69
C ILE A 82 -15.78 -6.63 4.79
N ASN A 83 -16.40 -7.00 3.66
CA ASN A 83 -17.49 -7.98 3.59
C ASN A 83 -18.64 -7.67 4.57
N GLY A 84 -18.89 -6.39 4.84
CA GLY A 84 -19.93 -5.92 5.77
C GLY A 84 -19.52 -5.85 7.24
N GLU A 85 -18.33 -6.36 7.61
CA GLU A 85 -17.78 -6.28 8.96
C GLU A 85 -16.89 -5.04 9.11
N ARG A 86 -16.98 -4.32 10.24
CA ARG A 86 -16.14 -3.14 10.49
C ARG A 86 -14.68 -3.59 10.60
N LEU A 87 -13.81 -2.96 9.83
CA LEU A 87 -12.38 -3.22 9.91
C LEU A 87 -11.83 -2.65 11.21
N GLU A 88 -11.39 -3.52 12.12
CA GLU A 88 -10.59 -3.11 13.26
C GLU A 88 -9.16 -2.82 12.79
N ALA A 89 -8.73 -1.58 12.93
CA ALA A 89 -7.40 -1.12 12.56
C ALA A 89 -6.74 -0.46 13.76
N GLU A 90 -5.41 -0.38 13.76
CA GLU A 90 -4.68 0.34 14.81
C GLU A 90 -5.08 1.82 14.86
N SER A 91 -4.89 2.43 16.04
CA SER A 91 -5.30 3.81 16.30
C SER A 91 -4.74 4.78 15.25
N GLY A 92 -5.64 5.48 14.54
CA GLY A 92 -5.30 6.45 13.50
C GLY A 92 -5.63 5.99 12.07
N LEU A 93 -5.85 4.70 11.84
CA LEU A 93 -6.25 4.16 10.53
C LEU A 93 -7.75 3.90 10.41
N GLU A 94 -8.53 4.14 11.46
CA GLU A 94 -9.97 3.81 11.50
C GLU A 94 -10.84 4.83 10.76
N ALA A 95 -10.51 6.11 10.88
CA ALA A 95 -11.34 7.20 10.36
C ALA A 95 -11.04 7.46 8.89
N VAL A 96 -12.09 7.49 8.07
CA VAL A 96 -12.02 7.93 6.67
C VAL A 96 -13.04 9.04 6.45
N SER A 97 -12.56 10.25 6.21
CA SER A 97 -13.42 11.42 5.99
C SER A 97 -14.13 11.38 4.64
N ILE A 98 -13.45 10.89 3.60
CA ILE A 98 -13.91 10.86 2.21
C ILE A 98 -14.01 9.41 1.76
N ALA A 99 -15.22 8.94 1.45
CA ALA A 99 -15.46 7.57 0.98
C ALA A 99 -15.14 7.37 -0.51
N GLY A 100 -15.37 8.39 -1.34
CA GLY A 100 -15.17 8.32 -2.79
C GLY A 100 -15.97 7.18 -3.42
N ALA A 101 -15.34 6.42 -4.33
CA ALA A 101 -15.94 5.26 -4.97
C ALA A 101 -16.43 4.20 -3.96
N ALA A 102 -15.82 4.13 -2.77
CA ALA A 102 -16.19 3.17 -1.72
C ALA A 102 -17.39 3.62 -0.86
N GLU A 103 -18.05 4.74 -1.17
CA GLU A 103 -19.37 5.07 -0.60
C GLU A 103 -20.38 3.95 -0.91
N PHE A 104 -20.28 3.38 -2.12
CA PHE A 104 -20.96 2.16 -2.51
C PHE A 104 -20.03 0.95 -2.37
N PRO A 105 -20.58 -0.27 -2.20
CA PRO A 105 -19.77 -1.48 -2.12
C PRO A 105 -18.89 -1.67 -3.37
N VAL A 106 -17.58 -1.78 -3.16
CA VAL A 106 -16.58 -2.08 -4.19
C VAL A 106 -16.18 -3.54 -4.09
N GLU A 107 -16.59 -4.34 -5.06
CA GLU A 107 -16.20 -5.75 -5.16
C GLU A 107 -14.81 -5.87 -5.83
N LEU A 108 -13.90 -6.58 -5.17
CA LEU A 108 -12.55 -6.81 -5.67
C LEU A 108 -12.46 -8.13 -6.43
N SER A 109 -11.91 -8.07 -7.64
CA SER A 109 -11.60 -9.27 -8.42
C SER A 109 -10.49 -10.11 -7.75
N GLU A 110 -10.28 -11.35 -8.22
CA GLU A 110 -9.30 -12.30 -7.65
C GLU A 110 -7.83 -11.84 -7.65
N ASN A 111 -7.51 -10.73 -8.34
CA ASN A 111 -6.16 -10.16 -8.40
C ASN A 111 -6.14 -8.67 -8.05
N GLU A 112 -7.21 -8.14 -7.47
CA GLU A 112 -7.34 -6.72 -7.13
C GLU A 112 -7.23 -6.49 -5.64
N TYR A 113 -6.61 -5.37 -5.29
CA TYR A 113 -6.40 -4.90 -3.94
C TYR A 113 -6.97 -3.49 -3.84
N PHE A 114 -7.71 -3.23 -2.78
CA PHE A 114 -8.12 -1.87 -2.43
C PHE A 114 -7.07 -1.26 -1.52
N VAL A 115 -6.50 -0.13 -1.91
CA VAL A 115 -5.43 0.53 -1.16
C VAL A 115 -5.86 1.90 -0.67
N LEU A 116 -5.40 2.28 0.52
CA LEU A 116 -5.57 3.62 1.07
C LEU A 116 -4.21 4.20 1.47
N GLY A 117 -4.10 5.52 1.43
CA GLY A 117 -3.02 6.21 2.12
C GLY A 117 -3.26 6.21 3.63
N ASP A 118 -2.19 6.30 4.42
CA ASP A 118 -2.31 6.47 5.87
C ASP A 118 -2.84 7.88 6.19
N ASN A 119 -2.47 8.88 5.38
CA ASN A 119 -3.06 10.21 5.40
C ASN A 119 -4.31 10.24 4.50
N ARG A 120 -5.46 9.85 5.07
CA ARG A 120 -6.74 9.67 4.36
C ARG A 120 -7.27 10.95 3.71
N ASP A 121 -6.89 12.12 4.20
CA ASP A 121 -7.35 13.41 3.67
C ASP A 121 -6.47 13.93 2.53
N SER A 122 -5.24 13.40 2.41
CA SER A 122 -4.23 13.87 1.45
C SER A 122 -3.68 12.72 0.59
N SER A 123 -4.55 11.80 0.19
CA SER A 123 -4.16 10.60 -0.54
C SER A 123 -5.04 10.37 -1.76
N GLU A 124 -4.41 10.40 -2.94
CA GLU A 124 -4.97 9.82 -4.16
C GLU A 124 -4.75 8.28 -4.09
N ASP A 125 -5.83 7.54 -3.86
CA ASP A 125 -5.84 6.09 -3.64
C ASP A 125 -7.10 5.44 -4.21
N SER A 126 -7.41 4.19 -3.87
CA SER A 126 -8.49 3.41 -4.52
C SER A 126 -9.89 4.02 -4.41
N ARG A 127 -10.09 5.02 -3.53
CA ARG A 127 -11.33 5.80 -3.47
C ARG A 127 -11.54 6.68 -4.70
N PHE A 128 -10.48 7.01 -5.42
CA PHE A 128 -10.51 7.93 -6.55
C PHE A 128 -10.24 7.18 -7.85
N SER A 129 -10.90 7.61 -8.93
CA SER A 129 -10.79 6.98 -10.25
C SER A 129 -9.39 7.06 -10.87
N GLY A 130 -8.55 8.01 -10.42
CA GLY A 130 -7.16 8.13 -10.86
C GLY A 130 -6.29 6.95 -10.43
N THR A 131 -6.61 6.30 -9.31
CA THR A 131 -5.92 5.09 -8.84
C THR A 131 -6.79 3.85 -9.04
N GLY A 132 -8.04 3.87 -8.60
CA GLY A 132 -8.90 2.69 -8.60
C GLY A 132 -8.29 1.48 -7.87
N ASN A 133 -8.75 0.28 -8.19
CA ASN A 133 -8.23 -0.95 -7.61
C ASN A 133 -6.84 -1.28 -8.17
N VAL A 134 -5.92 -1.69 -7.30
CA VAL A 134 -4.55 -2.05 -7.68
C VAL A 134 -4.49 -3.53 -8.03
N LYS A 135 -4.02 -3.85 -9.23
CA LYS A 135 -3.85 -5.24 -9.66
C LYS A 135 -2.56 -5.82 -9.10
N ARG A 136 -2.54 -7.12 -8.79
CA ARG A 136 -1.36 -7.85 -8.28
C ARG A 136 -0.10 -7.58 -9.11
N GLU A 137 -0.22 -7.61 -10.43
CA GLU A 137 0.86 -7.38 -11.40
C GLU A 137 1.48 -5.97 -11.35
N GLN A 138 0.73 -4.99 -10.83
CA GLN A 138 1.20 -3.61 -10.68
C GLN A 138 2.07 -3.44 -9.43
N ILE A 139 2.03 -4.40 -8.50
CA ILE A 139 2.73 -4.33 -7.21
C ILE A 139 4.19 -4.73 -7.39
N LEU A 140 5.08 -3.79 -7.07
CA LEU A 140 6.53 -3.92 -7.22
C LEU A 140 7.18 -4.65 -6.03
N GLY A 141 6.62 -4.53 -4.83
CA GLY A 141 7.14 -5.17 -3.63
C GLY A 141 6.58 -4.56 -2.34
N LYS A 142 6.83 -5.25 -1.22
CA LYS A 142 6.49 -4.78 0.13
C LYS A 142 7.48 -3.71 0.58
N VAL A 143 6.99 -2.59 1.07
CA VAL A 143 7.81 -1.58 1.74
C VAL A 143 8.06 -2.06 3.17
N TRP A 144 9.33 -2.25 3.54
CA TRP A 144 9.69 -2.94 4.79
C TRP A 144 10.83 -2.29 5.58
N LEU A 145 11.61 -1.40 4.94
CA LEU A 145 12.74 -0.71 5.58
C LEU A 145 12.81 0.73 5.08
N ARG A 146 12.91 1.69 5.99
CA ARG A 146 13.29 3.08 5.69
C ARG A 146 14.81 3.21 5.74
N LEU A 147 15.41 3.73 4.67
CA LEU A 147 16.84 4.01 4.54
C LEU A 147 17.19 5.45 4.88
N GLU A 148 16.39 6.39 4.35
CA GLU A 148 16.59 7.82 4.52
C GLU A 148 15.30 8.49 5.00
N PRO A 149 15.40 9.54 5.84
CA PRO A 149 16.64 10.05 6.45
C PRO A 149 17.23 9.06 7.47
N PHE A 150 18.56 9.02 7.61
CA PHE A 150 19.23 8.05 8.49
C PHE A 150 18.84 8.16 9.97
N SER A 151 18.34 9.31 10.41
CA SER A 151 17.80 9.53 11.76
C SER A 151 16.55 8.70 12.05
N GLU A 152 15.82 8.33 11.00
CA GLU A 152 14.56 7.57 11.04
C GLU A 152 14.74 6.15 10.48
N PHE A 153 15.99 5.74 10.24
CA PHE A 153 16.32 4.41 9.72
C PHE A 153 15.72 3.31 10.58
N GLY A 154 14.98 2.39 9.96
CA GLY A 154 14.34 1.32 10.71
C GLY A 154 13.40 0.48 9.86
N LEU A 155 12.99 -0.65 10.45
CA LEU A 155 11.94 -1.49 9.87
C LEU A 155 10.61 -0.74 9.93
N ILE A 156 9.89 -0.83 8.81
CA ILE A 156 8.54 -0.27 8.71
C ILE A 156 7.60 -1.38 9.16
N HIS A 157 6.93 -1.13 10.27
CA HIS A 157 5.93 -2.04 10.81
C HIS A 157 4.60 -1.75 10.12
N SER A 158 3.94 -2.81 9.67
CA SER A 158 2.59 -2.78 9.09
C SER A 158 1.56 -2.61 10.19
#